data_AF-A0A2U1S9W5-F1
#
_entry.id   AF-A0A2U1S9W5-F1
#
_cell.length_a   1.000
_cell.length_b   1.000
_cell.length_c   1.000
_cell.angle_alpha   90.00
_cell.angle_beta   90.00
_cell.angle_gamma   90.00
#
_symmetry.space_group_name_H-M   'P 1'
#
loop_
_entity.id
_entity.type
_entity.pdbx_description
1 polymer ?
#
loop_
_entity_poly.entity_id
_entity_poly.type
_entity_poly.pdbx_seq_one_letter_code
_entity_poly.pdbx_strand_id
1 'polypeptide(L)'
;MPYCPNCGAFVPSGNSTCSCGTSFILSFREDYEKLRDMYNDASSYERNGNYSRASEVYNRILDDIRILERDWDFGYGSDSYEEISRIEADARNALRRI
;
A
#
# COMPACT_ATOMS: atom_id res chain seq x y z
N MET A 1 4.58 14.31 -12.31
CA MET A 1 4.44 13.60 -13.60
C MET A 1 5.07 12.23 -13.40
N PRO A 2 4.28 11.15 -13.42
CA PRO A 2 4.81 9.85 -13.07
C PRO A 2 5.60 9.24 -14.24
N TYR A 3 6.70 8.56 -13.89
CA TYR A 3 7.53 7.81 -14.83
C TYR A 3 7.48 6.33 -14.45
N CYS A 4 7.58 5.45 -15.44
CA CYS A 4 7.61 4.02 -15.20
C CYS A 4 8.92 3.64 -14.48
N PRO A 5 8.86 2.91 -13.35
CA PRO A 5 10.05 2.54 -12.58
C PRO A 5 10.96 1.54 -13.31
N ASN A 6 10.44 0.79 -14.28
CA ASN A 6 11.21 -0.22 -14.99
C ASN A 6 11.96 0.32 -16.21
N CYS A 7 11.39 1.29 -16.93
CA CYS A 7 11.97 1.77 -18.19
C CYS A 7 12.16 3.28 -18.28
N GLY A 8 11.77 4.04 -17.24
CA GLY A 8 11.87 5.50 -17.22
C GLY A 8 10.98 6.22 -18.23
N ALA A 9 10.07 5.51 -18.92
CA ALA A 9 9.13 6.14 -19.85
C ALA A 9 8.11 7.00 -19.08
N PHE A 10 7.70 8.11 -19.67
CA PHE A 10 6.61 8.92 -19.13
C PHE A 10 5.31 8.11 -19.15
N VAL A 11 4.55 8.20 -18.06
CA VAL A 11 3.27 7.50 -17.94
C VAL A 11 2.20 8.56 -17.64
N PRO A 12 1.16 8.68 -18.49
CA PRO A 12 0.07 9.60 -18.23
C PRO A 12 -0.59 9.29 -16.88
N SER A 13 -0.95 10.33 -16.12
CA SER A 13 -1.71 10.19 -14.88
C SER A 13 -3.00 9.39 -15.14
N GLY A 14 -3.23 8.33 -14.35
CA GLY A 14 -4.37 7.41 -14.50
C GLY A 14 -4.08 6.12 -15.26
N ASN A 15 -2.89 5.93 -15.85
CA ASN A 15 -2.47 4.65 -16.42
C ASN A 15 -1.61 3.86 -15.44
N SER A 16 -2.05 2.68 -15.02
CA SER A 16 -1.25 1.78 -14.16
C SER A 16 -0.37 0.81 -14.94
N THR A 17 -0.21 0.99 -16.25
CA THR A 17 0.54 0.09 -17.13
C THR A 17 1.39 0.89 -18.10
N CYS A 18 2.68 0.55 -18.19
CA CYS A 18 3.61 1.13 -19.16
C CYS A 18 3.80 0.18 -20.35
N SER A 19 4.13 0.75 -21.51
CA SER A 19 4.44 0.03 -22.75
C SER A 19 5.60 -0.97 -22.63
N CYS A 20 6.43 -0.90 -21.58
CA CYS A 20 7.44 -1.92 -21.29
C CYS A 20 6.86 -3.20 -20.65
N GLY A 21 5.54 -3.26 -20.44
CA GLY A 21 4.85 -4.39 -19.82
C GLY A 21 4.80 -4.32 -18.30
N THR A 22 5.41 -3.32 -17.68
CA THR A 22 5.33 -3.11 -16.23
C THR A 22 4.03 -2.45 -15.88
N SER A 23 3.27 -3.08 -14.99
CA SER A 23 2.18 -2.42 -14.27
C SER A 23 2.71 -1.87 -12.94
N PHE A 24 2.35 -0.64 -12.62
CA PHE A 24 2.71 0.07 -11.39
C PHE A 24 1.54 0.98 -11.04
N ILE A 25 1.27 1.15 -9.76
CA ILE A 25 0.13 1.92 -9.31
C ILE A 25 0.58 3.38 -9.24
N LEU A 26 -0.13 4.27 -9.94
CA LEU A 26 0.18 5.70 -10.02
C LEU A 26 -0.78 6.58 -9.21
N SER A 27 -1.67 5.95 -8.47
CA SER A 27 -2.75 6.62 -7.75
C SER A 27 -2.55 6.38 -6.27
N PHE A 28 -1.88 7.33 -5.61
CA PHE A 28 -1.79 7.34 -4.15
C PHE A 28 -3.12 7.06 -3.47
N ARG A 29 -4.19 7.66 -4.02
CA ARG A 29 -5.52 7.53 -3.47
C ARG A 29 -6.03 6.09 -3.56
N GLU A 30 -5.78 5.38 -4.66
CA GLU A 30 -6.19 3.97 -4.80
C GLU A 30 -5.36 3.06 -3.90
N ASP A 31 -4.04 3.29 -3.78
CA ASP A 31 -3.18 2.52 -2.88
C ASP A 31 -3.62 2.69 -1.43
N TYR A 32 -3.85 3.93 -1.02
CA TYR A 32 -4.32 4.23 0.32
C TYR A 32 -5.70 3.65 0.60
N GLU A 33 -6.68 3.81 -0.31
CA GLU A 33 -8.01 3.23 -0.15
C GLU A 33 -7.94 1.69 -0.03
N LYS A 34 -7.12 1.04 -0.86
CA LYS A 34 -6.87 -0.41 -0.78
C LYS A 34 -6.26 -0.81 0.57
N LEU A 35 -5.20 -0.15 1.01
CA LEU A 35 -4.54 -0.45 2.29
C LEU A 35 -5.48 -0.24 3.47
N ARG A 36 -6.32 0.81 3.41
CA ARG A 36 -7.31 1.12 4.42
C ARG A 36 -8.41 0.05 4.49
N ASP A 37 -8.90 -0.42 3.36
CA ASP A 37 -9.91 -1.49 3.32
C ASP A 37 -9.34 -2.81 3.86
N MET A 38 -8.11 -3.17 3.47
CA MET A 38 -7.41 -4.32 4.03
C MET A 38 -7.24 -4.20 5.55
N TYR A 39 -6.92 -3.01 6.06
CA TYR A 39 -6.79 -2.78 7.50
C TYR A 39 -8.13 -2.96 8.23
N ASN A 40 -9.23 -2.45 7.67
CA ASN A 40 -10.57 -2.62 8.23
C ASN A 40 -10.97 -4.11 8.29
N ASP A 41 -10.67 -4.87 7.25
CA ASP A 41 -10.91 -6.31 7.20
C ASP A 41 -10.07 -7.05 8.26
N ALA A 42 -8.78 -6.73 8.37
CA ALA A 42 -7.90 -7.31 9.38
C ALA A 42 -8.40 -7.03 10.80
N SER A 43 -8.81 -5.79 11.09
CA SER A 43 -9.37 -5.40 12.38
C SER A 43 -10.69 -6.11 12.68
N SER A 44 -11.51 -6.35 11.65
CA SER A 44 -12.73 -7.16 11.77
C SER A 44 -12.39 -8.61 12.15
N TYR A 45 -11.38 -9.22 11.52
CA TYR A 45 -10.92 -10.56 11.90
C TYR A 45 -10.39 -10.61 13.33
N GLU A 46 -9.60 -9.62 13.76
CA GLU A 46 -9.09 -9.50 15.13
C GLU A 46 -10.24 -9.43 16.15
N ARG A 47 -11.25 -8.57 15.91
CA ARG A 47 -12.43 -8.42 16.79
C ARG A 47 -13.26 -9.70 16.90
N ASN A 48 -13.29 -10.50 15.84
CA ASN A 48 -13.97 -11.78 15.80
C ASN A 48 -13.13 -12.94 16.38
N GLY A 49 -11.94 -12.65 16.95
CA GLY A 49 -11.03 -13.65 17.52
C GLY A 49 -10.28 -14.49 16.48
N ASN A 50 -10.38 -14.13 15.19
CA ASN A 50 -9.68 -14.83 14.11
C ASN A 50 -8.29 -14.23 13.89
N TYR A 51 -7.42 -14.42 14.89
CA TYR A 51 -6.10 -13.82 14.94
C TYR A 51 -5.17 -14.33 13.83
N SER A 52 -5.31 -15.59 13.41
CA SER A 52 -4.55 -16.14 12.29
C SER A 52 -4.83 -15.36 11.00
N ARG A 53 -6.10 -15.20 10.61
CA ARG A 53 -6.45 -14.42 9.41
C ARG A 53 -6.10 -12.94 9.57
N ALA A 54 -6.30 -12.36 10.74
CA ALA A 54 -5.92 -10.98 11.01
C ALA A 54 -4.41 -10.77 10.76
N SER A 55 -3.57 -11.66 11.32
CA SER A 55 -2.11 -11.58 11.14
C SER A 55 -1.68 -11.75 9.67
N GLU A 56 -2.32 -12.64 8.91
CA GLU A 56 -2.05 -12.80 7.47
C GLU A 56 -2.35 -11.53 6.67
N VAL A 57 -3.44 -10.83 7.01
CA VAL A 57 -3.81 -9.58 6.32
C VAL A 57 -2.89 -8.45 6.75
N TYR A 58 -2.58 -8.30 8.04
CA TYR A 58 -1.62 -7.29 8.50
C TYR A 58 -0.23 -7.46 7.90
N ASN A 59 0.28 -8.69 7.77
CA ASN A 59 1.55 -8.94 7.10
C ASN A 59 1.49 -8.55 5.61
N ARG A 60 0.40 -8.85 4.90
CA ARG A 60 0.19 -8.40 3.51
C ARG A 60 0.18 -6.89 3.37
N ILE A 61 -0.44 -6.16 4.31
CA ILE A 61 -0.41 -4.69 4.34
C ILE A 61 1.04 -4.20 4.41
N LEU A 62 1.86 -4.78 5.29
CA LEU A 62 3.26 -4.37 5.43
C LEU A 62 4.10 -4.67 4.18
N ASP A 63 3.85 -5.80 3.51
CA ASP A 63 4.52 -6.14 2.25
C ASP A 63 4.12 -5.18 1.12
N ASP A 64 2.83 -4.87 0.98
CA ASP A 64 2.34 -3.91 -0.02
C ASP A 64 2.91 -2.51 0.25
N ILE A 65 2.94 -2.06 1.50
CA ILE A 65 3.58 -0.79 1.87
C ILE A 65 5.06 -0.80 1.48
N ARG A 66 5.81 -1.85 1.81
CA ARG A 66 7.24 -1.95 1.43
C ARG A 66 7.47 -1.84 -0.07
N ILE A 67 6.55 -2.37 -0.90
CA ILE A 67 6.61 -2.23 -2.36
C ILE A 67 6.36 -0.76 -2.75
N LEU A 68 5.34 -0.14 -2.15
CA LEU A 68 5.04 1.28 -2.37
C LEU A 68 6.21 2.17 -1.97
N GLU A 69 6.85 1.95 -0.81
CA GLU A 69 8.03 2.72 -0.37
C GLU A 69 9.20 2.63 -1.34
N ARG A 70 9.40 1.45 -1.95
CA ARG A 70 10.46 1.26 -2.95
C ARG A 70 10.16 2.04 -4.24
N ASP A 71 8.89 2.18 -4.58
CA ASP A 71 8.43 2.85 -5.79
C ASP A 71 8.15 4.36 -5.55
N TRP A 72 8.21 4.83 -4.28
CA TRP A 72 7.92 6.21 -3.86
C TRP A 72 8.94 7.28 -4.30
N ASP A 73 10.09 6.89 -4.84
CA ASP A 73 11.11 7.82 -5.37
C ASP A 73 10.60 8.69 -6.55
N PHE A 74 9.36 8.48 -7.03
CA PHE A 74 8.83 9.05 -8.27
C PHE A 74 7.59 9.98 -8.14
N GLY A 75 7.26 10.48 -6.95
CA GLY A 75 6.41 11.68 -6.82
C GLY A 75 5.09 11.56 -6.05
N TYR A 76 5.08 10.83 -4.93
CA TYR A 76 4.02 10.93 -3.94
C TYR A 76 4.20 12.24 -3.12
N GLY A 77 3.10 12.96 -2.84
CA GLY A 77 3.14 14.18 -2.01
C GLY A 77 3.37 13.86 -0.53
N SER A 78 3.73 14.85 0.29
CA SER A 78 3.98 14.66 1.74
C SER A 78 2.78 14.08 2.49
N ASP A 79 1.57 14.51 2.15
CA ASP A 79 0.33 14.10 2.82
C ASP A 79 0.05 12.61 2.59
N SER A 80 0.47 12.13 1.42
CA SER A 80 0.35 10.74 1.03
C SER A 80 1.16 9.79 1.90
N TYR A 81 2.37 10.23 2.22
CA TYR A 81 3.29 9.49 3.06
C TYR A 81 2.77 9.36 4.49
N GLU A 82 2.17 10.43 5.03
CA GLU A 82 1.69 10.43 6.41
C GLU A 82 0.55 9.43 6.62
N GLU A 83 -0.38 9.35 5.67
CA GLU A 83 -1.52 8.42 5.76
C GLU A 83 -1.09 6.94 5.69
N ILE A 84 -0.19 6.59 4.76
CA ILE A 84 0.30 5.21 4.66
C ILE A 84 1.17 4.84 5.87
N SER A 85 2.01 5.77 6.35
CA SER A 85 2.81 5.57 7.56
C SER A 85 1.96 5.26 8.80
N ARG A 86 0.78 5.88 8.91
CA ARG A 86 -0.16 5.59 10.00
C ARG A 86 -0.70 4.17 9.90
N ILE A 87 -1.11 3.73 8.71
CA ILE A 87 -1.57 2.35 8.49
C ILE A 87 -0.46 1.35 8.80
N GLU A 88 0.78 1.63 8.39
CA GLU A 88 1.92 0.77 8.68
C GLU A 88 2.14 0.62 10.19
N ALA A 89 2.16 1.73 10.92
CA ALA A 89 2.34 1.74 12.37
C ALA A 89 1.22 0.97 13.08
N ASP A 90 -0.03 1.17 12.65
CA ASP A 90 -1.19 0.49 13.23
C ASP A 90 -1.16 -1.02 12.95
N ALA A 91 -0.81 -1.44 11.74
CA ALA A 91 -0.65 -2.85 11.39
C ALA A 91 0.45 -3.53 12.21
N ARG A 92 1.61 -2.88 12.39
CA ARG A 92 2.70 -3.38 13.26
C ARG A 92 2.26 -3.48 14.71
N ASN A 93 1.51 -2.49 15.21
CA ASN A 93 0.99 -2.52 16.57
C ASN A 93 -0.09 -3.58 16.75
N ALA A 94 -0.93 -3.84 15.74
CA ALA A 94 -1.87 -4.95 15.75
C ALA A 94 -1.15 -6.29 15.85
N LEU A 95 -0.16 -6.54 14.99
CA LEU A 95 0.65 -7.78 15.02
C LEU A 95 1.39 -8.03 16.34
N ARG A 96 1.62 -7.00 17.18
CA ARG A 96 2.21 -7.16 18.52
C ARG A 96 1.19 -7.55 19.59
N ARG A 97 -0.10 -7.35 19.32
CA ARG A 97 -1.21 -7.60 20.27
C ARG A 97 -1.81 -8.99 20.12
N ILE A 98 -1.61 -9.62 18.98
CA ILE A 98 -2.07 -10.97 18.61
C ILE A 98 -0.92 -11.96 18.63
#